data_AF-V4U553-F1
#
_entry.id   AF-V4U553-F1
#
_cell.length_a   1.000
_cell.length_b   1.000
_cell.length_c   1.000
_cell.angle_alpha   90.00
_cell.angle_beta   90.00
_cell.angle_gamma   90.00
#
_symmetry.space_group_name_H-M   'P 1'
#
loop_
_entity.id
_entity.type
_entity.pdbx_description
1 polymer ?
#
loop_
_entity_poly.entity_id
_entity_poly.type
_entity_poly.pdbx_seq_one_letter_code
_entity_poly.pdbx_strand_id
1 'polypeptide(L)'
;MDDALSVLLGVSTSTSASASASSSSSTTSMAKRLCSSSTSQNPNITAKLNPSMDNLLETLLNLADSPPSLSIDVSFERLLDSAPGDEDQSHLIDRAIKVSSLLLESAKRSARKRASHHNFLAWPLPPDLTIKVFSMLDTQSLCHAAATCSMFNKFAMDPLCYANIDLRTVVPKVNNAVVSTMIHRAGKSLQSLKLGIVPGPTASPWSCQSLVYTIRNSVDVSSFSWNDKKTRQGKESFILTRSCLNPLSGESGAAGSLLRRLHLYNIERMDNASLSMALSACPSLLDLEIVGLHVELRQTLMSVSMSCPLLERLFFESSKTGRDDSLKSPTCVDFVNNCPSLTSMALRGFKLPDYKIRILLKGFRKLKYVDFSTSYSITGAFLRNLGSGTGGNLLEVLILRDCMHLKEVRISVSLPSNKQNNFLPSSFSV
;
A
#
# COMPACT_ATOMS: atom_id res chain seq x y z
N MET A 1 1.47 -12.45 7.72
CA MET A 1 1.77 -11.47 6.65
C MET A 1 3.18 -11.68 6.10
N ASP A 2 4.22 -11.84 6.94
CA ASP A 2 5.62 -11.98 6.49
C ASP A 2 5.86 -13.16 5.52
N ASP A 3 5.37 -14.37 5.83
CA ASP A 3 5.53 -15.54 4.94
C ASP A 3 4.67 -15.48 3.66
N ALA A 4 3.57 -14.72 3.68
CA ALA A 4 2.67 -14.60 2.53
C ALA A 4 3.12 -13.47 1.58
N LEU A 5 3.73 -12.42 2.14
CA LEU A 5 4.31 -11.34 1.34
C LEU A 5 5.63 -11.76 0.69
N SER A 6 6.46 -12.58 1.34
CA SER A 6 7.69 -13.10 0.73
C SER A 6 7.41 -13.94 -0.52
N VAL A 7 6.38 -14.80 -0.46
CA VAL A 7 5.89 -15.59 -1.60
C VAL A 7 5.37 -14.68 -2.72
N LEU A 8 4.68 -13.60 -2.38
CA LEU A 8 4.28 -12.61 -3.37
C LEU A 8 5.47 -11.86 -3.93
N LEU A 9 6.46 -11.43 -3.16
CA LEU A 9 7.61 -10.65 -3.65
C LEU A 9 8.60 -11.46 -4.48
N GLY A 10 8.37 -12.77 -4.67
CA GLY A 10 9.31 -13.67 -5.35
C GLY A 10 10.55 -13.99 -4.51
N VAL A 11 10.55 -13.62 -3.23
CA VAL A 11 11.64 -13.96 -2.31
C VAL A 11 11.32 -15.34 -1.75
N SER A 12 11.75 -16.37 -2.49
CA SER A 12 11.83 -17.71 -1.92
C SER A 12 12.85 -17.67 -0.79
N THR A 13 12.47 -18.03 0.43
CA THR A 13 13.40 -18.31 1.53
C THR A 13 14.10 -19.63 1.24
N SER A 14 15.08 -19.60 0.34
CA SER A 14 16.14 -20.61 0.27
C SER A 14 17.35 -20.08 1.04
N THR A 15 17.58 -20.66 2.20
CA THR A 15 18.77 -20.47 3.04
C THR A 15 20.05 -20.83 2.27
N SER A 16 20.98 -19.85 2.19
CA SER A 16 22.43 -19.92 1.85
C SER A 16 22.83 -20.55 0.49
N ALA A 17 23.79 -20.05 -0.30
CA ALA A 17 24.96 -19.24 0.00
C ALA A 17 25.34 -18.30 -1.18
N SER A 18 26.20 -17.34 -0.84
CA SER A 18 26.77 -16.25 -1.64
C SER A 18 27.51 -16.64 -2.93
N ALA A 19 27.33 -15.85 -3.99
CA ALA A 19 28.41 -15.47 -4.91
C ALA A 19 28.08 -14.15 -5.63
N SER A 20 29.02 -13.22 -5.57
CA SER A 20 29.06 -11.92 -6.22
C SER A 20 29.26 -12.02 -7.74
N ALA A 21 28.60 -11.18 -8.54
CA ALA A 21 29.12 -10.74 -9.83
C ALA A 21 28.50 -9.42 -10.31
N SER A 22 29.35 -8.68 -11.00
CA SER A 22 29.35 -7.27 -11.40
C SER A 22 28.41 -6.89 -12.55
N SER A 23 28.12 -5.59 -12.57
CA SER A 23 27.44 -4.80 -13.59
C SER A 23 28.02 -4.89 -15.00
N SER A 24 27.15 -4.92 -16.00
CA SER A 24 27.39 -4.26 -17.29
C SER A 24 26.08 -3.81 -17.94
N SER A 25 26.12 -2.57 -18.42
CA SER A 25 25.06 -1.80 -19.08
C SER A 25 24.96 -2.15 -20.55
N SER A 26 23.74 -2.30 -21.09
CA SER A 26 23.49 -2.02 -22.51
C SER A 26 22.06 -1.53 -22.76
N THR A 27 22.00 -0.49 -23.58
CA THR A 27 20.87 0.32 -24.01
C THR A 27 20.02 -0.37 -25.08
N THR A 28 18.69 -0.22 -25.06
CA THR A 28 17.85 -0.49 -26.24
C THR A 28 16.71 0.53 -26.38
N SER A 29 16.56 1.03 -27.60
CA SER A 29 15.62 2.06 -28.05
C SER A 29 14.22 1.52 -28.38
N MET A 30 13.27 2.45 -28.48
CA MET A 30 11.82 2.21 -28.68
C MET A 30 11.44 1.85 -30.12
N ALA A 31 10.38 1.04 -30.27
CA ALA A 31 9.33 1.23 -31.28
C ALA A 31 8.01 0.53 -30.88
N LYS A 32 6.89 1.12 -31.28
CA LYS A 32 5.50 0.87 -30.82
C LYS A 32 4.75 -0.23 -31.62
N ARG A 33 3.98 -1.04 -30.87
CA ARG A 33 2.71 -1.78 -31.12
C ARG A 33 2.25 -2.14 -32.54
N LEU A 34 1.76 -3.38 -32.69
CA LEU A 34 0.35 -3.70 -33.06
C LEU A 34 -0.03 -5.13 -32.60
N CYS A 35 -1.25 -5.29 -32.09
CA CYS A 35 -1.81 -6.58 -31.69
C CYS A 35 -2.25 -7.37 -32.93
N SER A 36 -1.92 -8.65 -32.98
CA SER A 36 -2.56 -9.63 -33.86
C SER A 36 -2.69 -10.91 -33.07
N SER A 37 -3.93 -11.37 -32.93
CA SER A 37 -4.31 -12.67 -32.40
C SER A 37 -3.68 -13.76 -33.26
N SER A 38 -2.52 -14.27 -32.83
CA SER A 38 -1.94 -15.50 -33.34
C SER A 38 -1.54 -16.37 -32.15
N THR A 39 -2.05 -17.60 -32.17
CA THR A 39 -1.63 -18.73 -31.36
C THR A 39 -0.10 -18.69 -31.19
N SER A 40 0.39 -18.35 -29.99
CA SER A 40 1.83 -18.37 -29.72
C SER A 40 2.28 -19.83 -29.68
N GLN A 41 2.60 -20.38 -30.84
CA GLN A 41 3.60 -21.43 -30.94
C GLN A 41 4.85 -20.84 -30.30
N ASN A 42 5.19 -21.35 -29.11
CA ASN A 42 6.52 -21.13 -28.56
C ASN A 42 7.54 -21.52 -29.66
N PRO A 43 8.62 -20.76 -29.86
CA PRO A 43 9.69 -21.24 -30.70
C PRO A 43 10.16 -22.55 -30.07
N ASN A 44 9.99 -23.65 -30.80
CA ASN A 44 10.60 -24.92 -30.47
C ASN A 44 12.10 -24.66 -30.35
N ILE A 45 12.58 -24.45 -29.13
CA ILE A 45 13.89 -24.94 -28.75
C ILE A 45 13.69 -26.45 -28.76
N THR A 46 13.84 -27.05 -29.95
CA THR A 46 14.35 -28.40 -30.06
C THR A 46 15.69 -28.38 -29.34
N ALA A 47 15.64 -28.55 -28.02
CA ALA A 47 16.74 -29.12 -27.29
C ALA A 47 17.06 -30.39 -28.08
N LYS A 48 18.26 -30.46 -28.65
CA LYS A 48 18.78 -31.70 -29.21
C LYS A 48 18.55 -32.76 -28.12
N LEU A 49 17.53 -33.60 -28.32
CA LEU A 49 17.34 -34.80 -27.50
C LEU A 49 18.69 -35.49 -27.56
N ASN A 50 19.28 -35.74 -26.40
CA ASN A 50 20.44 -36.59 -26.31
C ASN A 50 19.88 -37.97 -25.94
N PRO A 51 19.44 -38.79 -26.91
CA PRO A 51 18.76 -40.05 -26.65
C PRO A 51 19.60 -40.99 -25.76
N SER A 52 20.93 -40.81 -25.78
CA SER A 52 21.85 -41.51 -24.88
C SER A 52 21.62 -41.17 -23.39
N MET A 53 21.25 -39.93 -23.05
CA MET A 53 21.03 -39.50 -21.67
C MET A 53 19.66 -39.93 -21.17
N ASP A 54 18.65 -39.88 -22.04
CA ASP A 54 17.29 -40.30 -21.71
C ASP A 54 17.25 -41.80 -21.37
N ASN A 55 17.93 -42.64 -22.16
CA ASN A 55 18.07 -44.07 -21.90
C ASN A 55 18.82 -44.38 -20.60
N LEU A 56 19.88 -43.63 -20.28
CA LEU A 56 20.61 -43.78 -19.01
C LEU A 56 19.73 -43.41 -17.81
N LEU A 57 18.97 -42.33 -17.93
CA LEU A 57 18.04 -41.89 -16.88
C LEU A 57 16.93 -42.92 -16.67
N GLU A 58 16.34 -43.43 -17.74
CA GLU A 58 15.30 -44.47 -17.68
C GLU A 58 15.83 -45.74 -17.01
N THR A 59 17.04 -46.16 -17.35
CA THR A 59 17.70 -47.31 -16.70
C THR A 59 17.88 -47.06 -15.20
N LEU A 60 18.38 -45.88 -14.81
CA LEU A 60 18.56 -45.49 -13.41
C LEU A 60 17.24 -45.44 -12.63
N LEU A 61 16.15 -44.96 -13.25
CA LEU A 61 14.83 -44.88 -12.63
C LEU A 61 14.22 -46.28 -12.43
N ASN A 62 14.34 -47.16 -13.43
CA ASN A 62 13.85 -48.54 -13.33
C ASN A 62 14.58 -49.35 -12.24
N LEU A 63 15.85 -49.01 -11.96
CA LEU A 63 16.61 -49.61 -10.84
C LEU A 63 16.12 -49.16 -9.46
N ALA A 64 15.44 -48.01 -9.36
CA ALA A 64 14.92 -47.49 -8.09
C ALA A 64 13.70 -48.27 -7.57
N ASP A 65 12.94 -48.91 -8.45
CA ASP A 65 11.72 -49.66 -8.10
C ASP A 65 12.01 -51.13 -7.69
N SER A 66 13.27 -51.58 -7.74
CA SER A 66 13.69 -52.95 -7.40
C SER A 66 14.25 -53.05 -5.96
N PRO A 67 13.97 -54.12 -5.19
CA PRO A 67 14.59 -54.29 -3.87
C PRO A 67 16.03 -54.79 -4.04
N PRO A 68 17.02 -54.37 -3.22
CA PRO A 68 17.22 -53.11 -2.50
C PRO A 68 18.04 -52.11 -3.32
N SER A 69 18.01 -50.84 -2.91
CA SER A 69 18.85 -49.71 -3.36
C SER A 69 20.39 -49.92 -3.25
N LEU A 70 20.83 -51.14 -2.94
CA LEU A 70 22.22 -51.58 -2.82
C LEU A 70 22.98 -51.53 -4.16
N SER A 71 22.32 -51.56 -5.33
CA SER A 71 23.04 -51.57 -6.61
C SER A 71 23.71 -50.24 -6.94
N ILE A 72 23.07 -49.11 -6.65
CA ILE A 72 23.62 -47.77 -6.89
C ILE A 72 24.66 -47.44 -5.82
N ASP A 73 24.37 -47.76 -4.56
CA ASP A 73 25.27 -47.53 -3.42
C ASP A 73 26.57 -48.33 -3.56
N VAL A 74 26.48 -49.65 -3.79
CA VAL A 74 27.65 -50.53 -4.01
C VAL A 74 28.40 -50.16 -5.30
N SER A 75 27.72 -49.66 -6.33
CA SER A 75 28.41 -49.19 -7.54
C SER A 75 29.12 -47.86 -7.33
N PHE A 76 28.60 -47.00 -6.47
CA PHE A 76 29.24 -45.74 -6.11
C PHE A 76 30.46 -45.98 -5.22
N GLU A 77 30.35 -46.83 -4.19
CA GLU A 77 31.49 -47.24 -3.36
C GLU A 77 32.61 -47.87 -4.18
N ARG A 78 32.28 -48.77 -5.13
CA ARG A 78 33.28 -49.33 -6.06
C ARG A 78 33.96 -48.28 -6.94
N LEU A 79 33.25 -47.20 -7.31
CA LEU A 79 33.84 -46.08 -8.05
C LEU A 79 34.78 -45.26 -7.17
N LEU A 80 34.44 -45.06 -5.89
CA LEU A 80 35.31 -44.40 -4.92
C LEU A 80 36.58 -45.22 -4.66
N ASP A 81 36.45 -46.53 -4.48
CA ASP A 81 37.58 -47.45 -4.30
C ASP A 81 38.51 -47.50 -5.52
N SER A 82 37.97 -47.24 -6.71
CA SER A 82 38.75 -47.21 -7.96
C SER A 82 39.50 -45.90 -8.21
N ALA A 83 39.25 -44.86 -7.41
CA ALA A 83 39.89 -43.55 -7.56
C ALA A 83 41.35 -43.58 -7.01
N PRO A 84 42.30 -42.90 -7.66
CA PRO A 84 43.73 -43.04 -7.34
C PRO A 84 44.19 -42.28 -6.08
N GLY A 85 43.33 -41.47 -5.45
CA GLY A 85 43.62 -40.77 -4.19
C GLY A 85 42.43 -40.03 -3.57
N ASP A 86 42.60 -39.54 -2.33
CA ASP A 86 41.55 -38.92 -1.51
C ASP A 86 40.93 -37.65 -2.14
N GLU A 87 41.73 -36.87 -2.88
CA GLU A 87 41.23 -35.68 -3.59
C GLU A 87 40.26 -36.06 -4.72
N ASP A 88 40.55 -37.13 -5.45
CA ASP A 88 39.69 -37.63 -6.54
C ASP A 88 38.40 -38.25 -5.99
N GLN A 89 38.48 -38.95 -4.85
CA GLN A 89 37.30 -39.46 -4.14
C GLN A 89 36.37 -38.31 -3.71
N SER A 90 36.93 -37.27 -3.09
CA SER A 90 36.18 -36.09 -2.66
C SER A 90 35.46 -35.42 -3.84
N HIS A 91 36.15 -35.30 -4.97
CA HIS A 91 35.57 -34.73 -6.18
C HIS A 91 34.48 -35.62 -6.82
N LEU A 92 34.60 -36.94 -6.73
CA LEU A 92 33.53 -37.87 -7.15
C LEU A 92 32.29 -37.73 -6.27
N ILE A 93 32.46 -37.58 -4.95
CA ILE A 93 31.35 -37.30 -4.01
C ILE A 93 30.65 -35.99 -4.35
N ASP A 94 31.39 -34.90 -4.54
CA ASP A 94 30.81 -33.61 -4.91
C ASP A 94 30.05 -33.66 -6.24
N ARG A 95 30.57 -34.41 -7.22
CA ARG A 95 29.89 -34.63 -8.50
C ARG A 95 28.60 -35.42 -8.33
N ALA A 96 28.60 -36.48 -7.53
CA ALA A 96 27.41 -37.28 -7.25
C ALA A 96 26.31 -36.46 -6.53
N ILE A 97 26.69 -35.66 -5.53
CA ILE A 97 25.78 -34.73 -4.84
C ILE A 97 25.22 -33.70 -5.83
N LYS A 98 26.06 -33.15 -6.71
CA LYS A 98 25.62 -32.18 -7.72
C LYS A 98 24.64 -32.79 -8.72
N VAL A 99 24.90 -33.99 -9.23
CA VAL A 99 24.00 -34.64 -10.20
C VAL A 99 22.67 -35.04 -9.53
N SER A 100 22.72 -35.63 -8.34
CA SER A 100 21.52 -36.03 -7.60
C SER A 100 20.65 -34.84 -7.19
N SER A 101 21.25 -33.73 -6.74
CA SER A 101 20.50 -32.50 -6.41
C SER A 101 19.83 -31.87 -7.64
N LEU A 102 20.49 -31.87 -8.80
CA LEU A 102 19.89 -31.41 -10.07
C LEU A 102 18.72 -32.31 -10.50
N LEU A 103 18.87 -33.64 -10.37
CA LEU A 103 17.80 -34.60 -10.68
C LEU A 103 16.61 -34.43 -9.72
N LEU A 104 16.87 -34.31 -8.43
CA LEU A 104 15.86 -34.08 -7.41
C LEU A 104 15.06 -32.80 -7.67
N GLU A 105 15.74 -31.68 -7.98
CA GLU A 105 15.06 -30.43 -8.29
C GLU A 105 14.25 -30.52 -9.59
N SER A 106 14.76 -31.24 -10.59
CA SER A 106 14.04 -31.50 -11.85
C SER A 106 12.79 -32.36 -11.64
N ALA A 107 12.87 -33.39 -10.81
CA ALA A 107 11.74 -34.24 -10.42
C ALA A 107 10.70 -33.44 -9.62
N LYS A 108 11.12 -32.67 -8.61
CA LYS A 108 10.24 -31.78 -7.84
C LYS A 108 9.56 -30.73 -8.71
N ARG A 109 10.28 -30.12 -9.66
CA ARG A 109 9.71 -29.17 -10.64
C ARG A 109 8.66 -29.84 -11.52
N SER A 110 8.95 -31.05 -12.01
CA SER A 110 8.02 -31.82 -12.85
C SER A 110 6.76 -32.24 -12.07
N ALA A 111 6.91 -32.67 -10.81
CA ALA A 111 5.79 -32.97 -9.91
C ALA A 111 4.90 -31.74 -9.68
N ARG A 112 5.49 -30.58 -9.37
CA ARG A 112 4.76 -29.30 -9.24
C ARG A 112 4.02 -28.90 -10.51
N LYS A 113 4.62 -29.11 -11.69
CA LYS A 113 3.99 -28.82 -12.99
C LYS A 113 2.78 -29.73 -13.23
N ARG A 114 2.88 -31.02 -12.92
CA ARG A 114 1.76 -31.97 -13.03
C ARG A 114 0.62 -31.63 -12.06
N ALA A 115 0.94 -31.32 -10.80
CA ALA A 115 -0.06 -30.89 -9.81
C ALA A 115 -0.78 -29.61 -10.25
N SER A 116 -0.06 -28.63 -10.82
CA SER A 116 -0.65 -27.41 -11.37
C SER A 116 -1.66 -27.68 -12.49
N HIS A 117 -1.32 -28.59 -13.41
CA HIS A 117 -2.21 -29.00 -14.49
C HIS A 117 -3.45 -29.72 -13.98
N HIS A 118 -3.28 -30.64 -13.01
CA HIS A 118 -4.41 -31.30 -12.36
C HIS A 118 -5.33 -30.29 -11.67
N ASN A 119 -4.77 -29.35 -10.90
CA ASN A 119 -5.54 -28.29 -10.25
C ASN A 119 -6.33 -27.48 -11.28
N PHE A 120 -5.74 -27.14 -12.44
CA PHE A 120 -6.44 -26.40 -13.49
C PHE A 120 -7.65 -27.15 -14.05
N LEU A 121 -7.55 -28.47 -14.19
CA LEU A 121 -8.65 -29.31 -14.67
C LEU A 121 -9.73 -29.55 -13.60
N ALA A 122 -9.34 -29.70 -12.35
CA ALA A 122 -10.25 -29.95 -11.24
C ALA A 122 -10.91 -28.67 -10.71
N TRP A 123 -10.35 -27.50 -11.01
CA TRP A 123 -10.87 -26.22 -10.53
C TRP A 123 -12.17 -25.87 -11.25
N PRO A 124 -13.28 -25.63 -10.52
CA PRO A 124 -14.60 -25.49 -11.13
C PRO A 124 -14.81 -24.15 -11.85
N LEU A 125 -13.98 -23.14 -11.57
CA LEU A 125 -14.13 -21.80 -12.13
C LEU A 125 -13.19 -21.56 -13.31
N PRO A 126 -13.66 -20.92 -14.41
CA PRO A 126 -12.77 -20.47 -15.47
C PRO A 126 -11.79 -19.39 -14.94
N PRO A 127 -10.67 -19.14 -15.66
CA PRO A 127 -9.66 -18.16 -15.26
C PRO A 127 -10.23 -16.78 -14.93
N ASP A 128 -11.10 -16.23 -15.79
CA ASP A 128 -11.63 -14.87 -15.63
C ASP A 128 -12.50 -14.73 -14.38
N LEU A 129 -13.31 -15.74 -14.07
CA LEU A 129 -14.13 -15.75 -12.85
C LEU A 129 -13.26 -15.93 -11.60
N THR A 130 -12.19 -16.73 -11.68
CA THR A 130 -11.24 -16.88 -10.58
C THR A 130 -10.51 -15.57 -10.29
N ILE A 131 -10.02 -14.89 -11.32
CA ILE A 131 -9.41 -13.55 -11.21
C ILE A 131 -10.41 -12.55 -10.64
N LYS A 132 -11.67 -12.59 -11.10
CA LYS A 132 -12.72 -11.71 -10.56
C LYS A 132 -12.94 -11.94 -9.07
N VAL A 133 -13.01 -13.19 -8.61
CA VAL A 133 -13.09 -13.53 -7.18
C VAL A 133 -11.86 -13.02 -6.43
N PHE A 134 -10.66 -13.24 -6.98
CA PHE A 134 -9.42 -12.79 -6.34
C PHE A 134 -9.32 -11.27 -6.24
N SER A 135 -9.86 -10.53 -7.21
CA SER A 135 -9.96 -9.05 -7.15
C SER A 135 -10.88 -8.51 -6.05
N MET A 136 -11.67 -9.38 -5.43
CA MET A 136 -12.53 -9.03 -4.29
C MET A 136 -11.91 -9.40 -2.95
N LEU A 137 -10.77 -10.10 -2.93
CA LEU A 137 -10.04 -10.42 -1.71
C LEU A 137 -9.35 -9.19 -1.16
N ASP A 138 -9.25 -9.09 0.17
CA ASP A 138 -8.34 -8.15 0.79
C ASP A 138 -6.87 -8.50 0.47
N THR A 139 -5.97 -7.54 0.65
CA THR A 139 -4.56 -7.69 0.30
C THR A 139 -3.93 -8.89 0.99
N GLN A 140 -4.25 -9.19 2.26
CA GLN A 140 -3.69 -10.33 2.99
C GLN A 140 -4.24 -11.67 2.45
N SER A 141 -5.54 -11.75 2.24
CA SER A 141 -6.22 -12.93 1.69
C SER A 141 -5.71 -13.25 0.28
N LEU A 142 -5.45 -12.23 -0.55
CA LEU A 142 -4.80 -12.40 -1.86
C LEU A 142 -3.38 -12.97 -1.72
N CYS A 143 -2.59 -12.51 -0.73
CA CYS A 143 -1.28 -13.08 -0.44
C CYS A 143 -1.37 -14.57 -0.11
N HIS A 144 -2.32 -14.96 0.73
CA HIS A 144 -2.54 -16.35 1.08
C HIS A 144 -2.99 -17.17 -0.13
N ALA A 145 -3.92 -16.67 -0.94
CA ALA A 145 -4.34 -17.31 -2.18
C ALA A 145 -3.16 -17.55 -3.12
N ALA A 146 -2.32 -16.53 -3.34
CA ALA A 146 -1.12 -16.63 -4.18
C ALA A 146 -0.08 -17.64 -3.67
N ALA A 147 -0.07 -17.95 -2.37
CA ALA A 147 0.85 -18.89 -1.74
C ALA A 147 0.35 -20.34 -1.71
N THR A 148 -0.93 -20.60 -2.05
CA THR A 148 -1.51 -21.95 -1.97
C THR A 148 -0.93 -22.92 -3.01
N CYS A 149 -0.87 -22.52 -4.28
CA CYS A 149 -0.37 -23.33 -5.37
C CYS A 149 0.01 -22.45 -6.57
N SER A 150 0.76 -23.00 -7.52
CA SER A 150 1.21 -22.27 -8.71
C SER A 150 0.07 -21.80 -9.62
N MET A 151 -1.06 -22.50 -9.65
CA MET A 151 -2.24 -22.09 -10.41
C MET A 151 -2.85 -20.81 -9.82
N PHE A 152 -3.10 -20.78 -8.50
CA PHE A 152 -3.61 -19.59 -7.84
C PHE A 152 -2.59 -18.46 -7.88
N ASN A 153 -1.30 -18.75 -7.72
CA ASN A 153 -0.26 -17.75 -7.90
C ASN A 153 -0.38 -17.06 -9.27
N LYS A 154 -0.57 -17.82 -10.35
CA LYS A 154 -0.74 -17.27 -11.69
C LYS A 154 -1.95 -16.35 -11.81
N PHE A 155 -3.10 -16.71 -11.23
CA PHE A 155 -4.30 -15.86 -11.24
C PHE A 155 -4.16 -14.63 -10.34
N ALA A 156 -3.55 -14.78 -9.17
CA ALA A 156 -3.32 -13.69 -8.22
C ALA A 156 -2.29 -12.66 -8.69
N MET A 157 -1.53 -12.96 -9.75
CA MET A 157 -0.62 -12.00 -10.40
C MET A 157 -1.33 -11.08 -11.40
N ASP A 158 -2.62 -11.31 -11.69
CA ASP A 158 -3.38 -10.42 -12.56
C ASP A 158 -3.50 -9.00 -11.96
N PRO A 159 -3.26 -7.93 -12.75
CA PRO A 159 -3.34 -6.54 -12.26
C PRO A 159 -4.66 -6.16 -11.61
N LEU A 160 -5.79 -6.76 -12.03
CA LEU A 160 -7.10 -6.51 -11.42
C LEU A 160 -7.15 -6.92 -9.95
N CYS A 161 -6.34 -7.91 -9.54
CA CYS A 161 -6.25 -8.35 -8.15
C CYS A 161 -5.65 -7.27 -7.22
N TYR A 162 -4.93 -6.29 -7.78
CA TYR A 162 -4.29 -5.21 -7.03
C TYR A 162 -4.97 -3.86 -7.26
N ALA A 163 -6.22 -3.85 -7.74
CA ALA A 163 -6.95 -2.60 -7.94
C ALA A 163 -7.18 -1.84 -6.61
N ASN A 164 -7.34 -2.57 -5.50
CA ASN A 164 -7.56 -2.01 -4.18
C ASN A 164 -6.53 -2.56 -3.19
N ILE A 165 -5.57 -1.72 -2.81
CA ILE A 165 -4.44 -2.10 -1.96
C ILE A 165 -4.61 -1.44 -0.60
N ASP A 166 -4.68 -2.25 0.46
CA ASP A 166 -4.70 -1.79 1.84
C ASP A 166 -3.51 -2.38 2.60
N LEU A 167 -2.52 -1.52 2.87
CA LEU A 167 -1.30 -1.85 3.61
C LEU A 167 -1.23 -1.08 4.93
N ARG A 168 -2.39 -0.72 5.48
CA ARG A 168 -2.46 -0.16 6.83
C ARG A 168 -2.15 -1.25 7.84
N THR A 169 -1.29 -0.92 8.79
CA THR A 169 -0.81 -1.86 9.81
C THR A 169 -0.87 -1.23 11.20
N VAL A 170 -1.00 -2.06 12.23
CA VAL A 170 -0.91 -1.58 13.63
C VAL A 170 0.55 -1.38 14.05
N VAL A 171 1.47 -2.11 13.41
CA VAL A 171 2.91 -2.09 13.66
C VAL A 171 3.61 -1.80 12.35
N PRO A 172 4.63 -0.92 12.31
CA PRO A 172 5.41 -0.68 11.10
C PRO A 172 6.03 -2.01 10.64
N LYS A 173 5.50 -2.59 9.55
CA LYS A 173 6.03 -3.81 8.91
C LYS A 173 6.23 -3.68 7.40
N VAL A 174 5.49 -2.77 6.76
CA VAL A 174 5.46 -2.62 5.30
C VAL A 174 6.53 -1.63 4.83
N ASN A 175 7.37 -2.02 3.88
CA ASN A 175 8.43 -1.17 3.32
C ASN A 175 8.14 -0.61 1.94
N ASN A 176 8.96 0.37 1.52
CA ASN A 176 8.81 1.00 0.21
C ASN A 176 8.92 -0.02 -0.94
N ALA A 177 9.71 -1.09 -0.79
CA ALA A 177 9.85 -2.11 -1.82
C ALA A 177 8.54 -2.90 -1.99
N VAL A 178 7.88 -3.27 -0.89
CA VAL A 178 6.54 -3.88 -0.90
C VAL A 178 5.55 -3.00 -1.63
N VAL A 179 5.46 -1.73 -1.23
CA VAL A 179 4.53 -0.77 -1.83
C VAL A 179 4.81 -0.62 -3.32
N SER A 180 6.08 -0.50 -3.70
CA SER A 180 6.50 -0.42 -5.10
C SER A 180 6.11 -1.64 -5.90
N THR A 181 6.41 -2.85 -5.42
CA THR A 181 6.03 -4.08 -6.11
C THR A 181 4.52 -4.18 -6.30
N MET A 182 3.72 -3.84 -5.28
CA MET A 182 2.27 -3.92 -5.37
C MET A 182 1.69 -2.86 -6.33
N ILE A 183 2.20 -1.63 -6.32
CA ILE A 183 1.81 -0.59 -7.30
C ILE A 183 2.19 -1.01 -8.73
N HIS A 184 3.40 -1.56 -8.92
CA HIS A 184 3.83 -2.03 -10.23
C HIS A 184 2.98 -3.19 -10.76
N ARG A 185 2.52 -4.09 -9.88
CA ARG A 185 1.58 -5.17 -10.25
C ARG A 185 0.23 -4.66 -10.67
N ALA A 186 -0.31 -3.70 -9.91
CA ALA A 186 -1.58 -3.07 -10.24
C ALA A 186 -1.50 -2.34 -11.59
N GLY A 187 -0.38 -1.65 -11.84
CA GLY A 187 -0.21 -0.82 -13.03
C GLY A 187 -1.37 0.17 -13.16
N LYS A 188 -2.04 0.15 -14.31
CA LYS A 188 -3.21 1.00 -14.58
C LYS A 188 -4.50 0.54 -13.91
N SER A 189 -4.54 -0.67 -13.36
CA SER A 189 -5.71 -1.17 -12.64
C SER A 189 -5.82 -0.59 -11.23
N LEU A 190 -4.80 0.14 -10.74
CA LEU A 190 -4.79 0.73 -9.40
C LEU A 190 -5.88 1.79 -9.25
N GLN A 191 -6.82 1.56 -8.32
CA GLN A 191 -7.94 2.46 -8.03
C GLN A 191 -7.91 2.97 -6.59
N SER A 192 -7.40 2.17 -5.63
CA SER A 192 -7.32 2.56 -4.22
C SER A 192 -5.99 2.14 -3.62
N LEU A 193 -5.33 3.08 -2.93
CA LEU A 193 -4.10 2.84 -2.17
C LEU A 193 -4.24 3.39 -0.75
N LYS A 194 -4.06 2.53 0.24
CA LYS A 194 -4.03 2.92 1.66
C LYS A 194 -2.73 2.47 2.30
N LEU A 195 -1.99 3.41 2.88
CA LEU A 195 -0.66 3.17 3.46
C LEU A 195 -0.57 3.76 4.86
N GLY A 196 0.23 3.12 5.71
CA GLY A 196 0.68 3.70 6.95
C GLY A 196 0.32 2.92 8.19
N ILE A 197 0.40 3.59 9.34
CA ILE A 197 0.17 2.98 10.64
C ILE A 197 -1.14 3.51 11.20
N VAL A 198 -2.09 2.61 11.47
CA VAL A 198 -3.35 2.96 12.12
C VAL A 198 -3.33 2.32 13.50
N PRO A 199 -3.54 3.09 14.58
CA PRO A 199 -3.69 2.52 15.91
C PRO A 199 -4.77 1.45 15.90
N GLY A 200 -4.44 0.23 16.34
CA GLY A 200 -5.43 -0.82 16.49
C GLY A 200 -6.50 -0.42 17.51
N PRO A 201 -7.71 -1.01 17.47
CA PRO A 201 -8.70 -0.80 18.51
C PRO A 201 -8.10 -1.25 19.84
N THR A 202 -7.70 -0.29 20.67
CA THR A 202 -7.49 -0.54 22.10
C THR A 202 -8.85 -0.91 22.67
N ALA A 203 -8.92 -2.04 23.38
CA ALA A 203 -10.16 -2.53 23.94
C ALA A 203 -10.77 -1.51 24.93
N SER A 204 -11.77 -0.73 24.48
CA SER A 204 -13.00 -0.39 25.22
C SER A 204 -13.91 0.50 24.33
N PRO A 205 -15.20 0.16 24.15
CA PRO A 205 -16.15 0.95 23.33
C PRO A 205 -16.74 2.21 24.00
N TRP A 206 -16.32 2.55 25.23
CA TRP A 206 -16.94 3.61 26.01
C TRP A 206 -15.93 4.45 26.79
N SER A 207 -14.90 4.94 26.11
CA SER A 207 -14.18 6.10 26.62
C SER A 207 -14.07 7.13 25.51
N CYS A 208 -14.73 8.27 25.70
CA CYS A 208 -14.45 9.49 24.97
C CYS A 208 -13.08 10.01 25.44
N GLN A 209 -12.01 9.27 25.13
CA GLN A 209 -10.67 9.81 25.21
C GLN A 209 -10.41 10.48 23.87
N SER A 210 -10.49 11.80 23.91
CA SER A 210 -9.98 12.68 22.86
C SER A 210 -8.62 12.15 22.41
N LEU A 211 -8.42 11.97 21.10
CA LEU A 211 -7.12 11.67 20.48
C LEU A 211 -6.21 12.91 20.57
N VAL A 212 -6.04 13.43 21.78
CA VAL A 212 -5.05 14.43 22.13
C VAL A 212 -3.79 13.65 22.43
N TYR A 213 -2.80 13.80 21.56
CA TYR A 213 -1.40 13.61 21.91
C TYR A 213 -1.15 14.33 23.25
N THR A 214 -1.18 13.59 24.34
CA THR A 214 -1.01 14.13 25.68
C THR A 214 0.48 14.35 25.90
N ILE A 215 0.92 15.57 25.57
CA ILE A 215 2.10 16.16 26.18
C ILE A 215 1.61 16.82 27.48
N ARG A 216 2.13 16.27 28.59
CA ARG A 216 1.98 16.60 30.03
C ARG A 216 1.70 18.05 30.44
N ASN A 217 1.04 18.20 31.59
CA ASN A 217 1.46 19.03 32.74
C ASN A 217 0.99 18.37 34.06
N SER A 218 1.92 17.91 34.92
CA SER A 218 2.27 18.48 36.25
C SER A 218 1.24 18.13 37.33
N VAL A 219 1.46 17.18 38.26
CA VAL A 219 2.37 17.28 39.43
C VAL A 219 2.89 15.88 39.83
N ASP A 220 4.18 15.82 40.14
CA ASP A 220 4.95 14.81 40.91
C ASP A 220 4.64 13.31 40.73
N VAL A 221 5.50 12.61 39.99
CA VAL A 221 6.51 11.65 40.53
C VAL A 221 7.37 11.15 39.35
N SER A 222 8.66 11.51 39.42
CA SER A 222 9.88 10.96 38.79
C SER A 222 9.92 10.60 37.28
N SER A 223 10.50 11.53 36.52
CA SER A 223 11.62 11.34 35.55
C SER A 223 11.56 10.22 34.49
N PHE A 224 11.17 10.58 33.27
CA PHE A 224 11.77 10.04 32.05
C PHE A 224 12.33 11.21 31.22
N SER A 225 13.63 11.41 31.39
CA SER A 225 14.44 12.44 30.73
C SER A 225 14.74 12.04 29.29
N TRP A 226 14.19 12.77 28.32
CA TRP A 226 14.62 12.72 26.92
C TRP A 226 15.90 13.55 26.77
N ASN A 227 17.02 12.96 27.18
CA ASN A 227 18.37 13.22 26.67
C ASN A 227 19.37 12.42 27.52
N ASP A 228 19.73 11.22 27.07
CA ASP A 228 21.14 10.84 27.08
C ASP A 228 21.40 9.68 26.09
N LYS A 229 22.44 9.89 25.29
CA LYS A 229 23.33 8.90 24.66
C LYS A 229 22.74 7.61 24.09
N LYS A 230 22.76 7.57 22.75
CA LYS A 230 23.36 6.52 21.91
C LYS A 230 23.74 5.24 22.68
N THR A 231 22.77 4.36 22.87
CA THR A 231 23.00 2.97 23.27
C THR A 231 22.60 2.05 22.12
N ARG A 232 23.63 1.63 21.40
CA ARG A 232 23.80 0.30 20.79
C ARG A 232 22.58 -0.32 20.07
N GLN A 233 22.53 -0.04 18.76
CA GLN A 233 22.35 -1.05 17.70
C GLN A 233 21.06 -1.89 17.76
N GLY A 234 19.91 -1.23 17.59
CA GLY A 234 18.69 -1.83 17.03
C GLY A 234 18.09 -0.86 16.03
N LYS A 235 18.09 -1.19 14.74
CA LYS A 235 17.58 -0.33 13.66
C LYS A 235 16.10 -0.01 13.91
N GLU A 236 15.78 1.20 14.37
CA GLU A 236 14.49 1.81 14.10
C GLU A 236 14.46 2.20 12.61
N SER A 237 14.35 1.20 11.74
CA SER A 237 14.08 1.44 10.34
C SER A 237 12.61 1.82 10.23
N PHE A 238 12.33 3.13 10.12
CA PHE A 238 11.05 3.58 9.57
C PHE A 238 10.84 2.88 8.24
N ILE A 239 9.82 2.03 8.22
CA ILE A 239 9.68 1.06 7.14
C ILE A 239 9.14 1.77 5.87
N LEU A 240 8.25 2.75 6.06
CA LEU A 240 7.84 3.69 5.01
C LEU A 240 8.59 5.02 5.09
N THR A 241 9.01 5.53 3.95
CA THR A 241 9.66 6.85 3.84
C THR A 241 9.02 7.70 2.75
N ARG A 242 9.49 8.94 2.55
CA ARG A 242 9.05 9.83 1.47
C ARG A 242 8.98 9.20 0.07
N SER A 243 9.81 8.18 -0.22
CA SER A 243 9.81 7.53 -1.53
C SER A 243 8.77 6.42 -1.71
N CYS A 244 7.92 6.15 -0.72
CA CYS A 244 6.90 5.10 -0.83
C CYS A 244 5.85 5.37 -1.94
N LEU A 245 5.67 6.64 -2.34
CA LEU A 245 4.72 7.04 -3.38
C LEU A 245 5.34 7.26 -4.76
N ASN A 246 6.68 7.22 -4.89
CA ASN A 246 7.38 7.37 -6.17
C ASN A 246 6.84 6.48 -7.31
N PRO A 247 6.44 5.22 -7.06
CA PRO A 247 5.92 4.34 -8.11
C PRO A 247 4.63 4.84 -8.78
N LEU A 248 3.90 5.78 -8.16
CA LEU A 248 2.70 6.38 -8.76
C LEU A 248 3.03 7.21 -10.02
N SER A 249 4.21 7.84 -10.03
CA SER A 249 4.68 8.77 -11.07
C SER A 249 5.62 8.12 -12.11
N GLY A 250 5.90 6.82 -12.00
CA GLY A 250 6.94 6.14 -12.78
C GLY A 250 6.69 6.00 -14.30
N GLU A 251 7.77 5.79 -15.04
CA GLU A 251 7.86 5.78 -16.53
C GLU A 251 7.00 4.70 -17.23
N SER A 252 6.55 3.67 -16.52
CA SER A 252 5.81 2.52 -17.10
C SER A 252 4.29 2.77 -17.30
N GLY A 253 3.89 4.03 -17.45
CA GLY A 253 2.48 4.43 -17.54
C GLY A 253 1.88 4.63 -16.16
N ALA A 254 1.97 5.86 -15.65
CA ALA A 254 1.62 6.32 -14.30
C ALA A 254 0.48 5.53 -13.65
N ALA A 255 0.82 4.64 -12.71
CA ALA A 255 -0.14 3.88 -11.92
C ALA A 255 -1.09 4.81 -11.14
N GLY A 256 -0.64 6.04 -10.83
CA GLY A 256 -1.47 7.08 -10.22
C GLY A 256 -2.60 7.61 -11.12
N SER A 257 -2.51 7.47 -12.45
CA SER A 257 -3.42 8.16 -13.38
C SER A 257 -4.90 7.82 -13.20
N LEU A 258 -5.19 6.58 -12.79
CA LEU A 258 -6.54 6.06 -12.53
C LEU A 258 -6.84 5.87 -11.04
N LEU A 259 -5.92 6.29 -10.16
CA LEU A 259 -6.11 6.22 -8.72
C LEU A 259 -7.26 7.14 -8.31
N ARG A 260 -8.27 6.56 -7.67
CA ARG A 260 -9.46 7.27 -7.17
C ARG A 260 -9.40 7.52 -5.67
N ARG A 261 -8.64 6.72 -4.93
CA ARG A 261 -8.53 6.83 -3.47
C ARG A 261 -7.09 6.72 -3.00
N LEU A 262 -6.66 7.69 -2.20
CA LEU A 262 -5.34 7.72 -1.57
C LEU A 262 -5.48 8.04 -0.09
N HIS A 263 -5.17 7.07 0.77
CA HIS A 263 -5.20 7.25 2.22
C HIS A 263 -3.82 7.04 2.84
N LEU A 264 -3.36 7.99 3.64
CA LEU A 264 -2.01 8.00 4.22
C LEU A 264 -2.09 8.26 5.73
N TYR A 265 -1.50 7.38 6.53
CA TYR A 265 -1.57 7.43 7.99
C TYR A 265 -0.18 7.38 8.64
N ASN A 266 0.16 8.39 9.43
CA ASN A 266 1.32 8.37 10.33
C ASN A 266 2.65 7.97 9.66
N ILE A 267 2.88 8.41 8.43
CA ILE A 267 4.16 8.21 7.71
C ILE A 267 5.10 9.35 8.11
N GLU A 268 5.87 9.16 9.17
CA GLU A 268 6.68 10.22 9.79
C GLU A 268 7.66 10.90 8.83
N ARG A 269 8.23 10.13 7.91
CA ARG A 269 9.23 10.60 6.95
C ARG A 269 8.64 11.14 5.66
N MET A 270 7.32 11.38 5.58
CA MET A 270 6.70 11.99 4.40
C MET A 270 6.92 13.51 4.42
N ASP A 271 7.35 14.08 3.29
CA ASP A 271 7.55 15.51 3.11
C ASP A 271 6.59 16.10 2.06
N ASN A 272 6.46 17.43 2.07
CA ASN A 272 5.56 18.15 1.16
C ASN A 272 5.89 17.86 -0.32
N ALA A 273 7.18 17.83 -0.69
CA ALA A 273 7.60 17.65 -2.08
C ALA A 273 7.18 16.29 -2.63
N SER A 274 7.37 15.23 -1.84
CA SER A 274 7.04 13.86 -2.25
C SER A 274 5.52 13.66 -2.31
N LEU A 275 4.77 14.24 -1.37
CA LEU A 275 3.30 14.24 -1.42
C LEU A 275 2.78 15.02 -2.65
N SER A 276 3.31 16.21 -2.91
CA SER A 276 2.95 17.02 -4.09
C SER A 276 3.21 16.27 -5.39
N MET A 277 4.36 15.60 -5.51
CA MET A 277 4.70 14.78 -6.67
C MET A 277 3.72 13.61 -6.85
N ALA A 278 3.34 12.94 -5.76
CA ALA A 278 2.37 11.85 -5.80
C ALA A 278 0.98 12.34 -6.24
N LEU A 279 0.50 13.45 -5.68
CA LEU A 279 -0.78 14.06 -6.06
C LEU A 279 -0.80 14.52 -7.52
N SER A 280 0.33 15.04 -8.04
CA SER A 280 0.46 15.41 -9.45
C SER A 280 0.28 14.24 -10.42
N ALA A 281 0.56 13.02 -9.97
CA ALA A 281 0.36 11.80 -10.75
C ALA A 281 -1.08 11.26 -10.66
N CYS A 282 -1.96 11.85 -9.83
CA CYS A 282 -3.29 11.35 -9.52
C CYS A 282 -4.42 12.33 -9.94
N PRO A 283 -4.62 12.59 -11.24
CA PRO A 283 -5.68 13.49 -11.73
C PRO A 283 -7.10 12.97 -11.52
N SER A 284 -7.26 11.65 -11.38
CA SER A 284 -8.55 10.99 -11.20
C SER A 284 -8.97 10.82 -9.72
N LEU A 285 -8.26 11.46 -8.79
CA LEU A 285 -8.45 11.27 -7.36
C LEU A 285 -9.80 11.85 -6.89
N LEU A 286 -10.60 11.03 -6.21
CA LEU A 286 -11.91 11.37 -5.67
C LEU A 286 -11.90 11.46 -4.14
N ASP A 287 -11.09 10.64 -3.47
CA ASP A 287 -11.02 10.54 -2.01
C ASP A 287 -9.57 10.60 -1.52
N LEU A 288 -9.22 11.68 -0.82
CA LEU A 288 -7.92 11.89 -0.20
C LEU A 288 -8.07 11.94 1.31
N GLU A 289 -7.34 11.06 2.00
CA GLU A 289 -7.27 11.02 3.47
C GLU A 289 -5.81 11.10 3.93
N ILE A 290 -5.51 12.09 4.74
CA ILE A 290 -4.17 12.34 5.29
C ILE A 290 -4.31 12.49 6.80
N VAL A 291 -3.68 11.59 7.55
CA VAL A 291 -3.72 11.61 9.01
C VAL A 291 -2.30 11.54 9.55
N GLY A 292 -1.93 12.49 10.40
CA GLY A 292 -0.70 12.42 11.17
C GLY A 292 0.59 12.51 10.34
N LEU A 293 0.54 13.13 9.15
CA LEU A 293 1.73 13.43 8.37
C LEU A 293 2.37 14.77 8.79
N HIS A 294 3.70 14.90 8.66
CA HIS A 294 4.43 16.15 8.86
C HIS A 294 4.50 16.99 7.58
N VAL A 295 3.33 17.34 7.04
CA VAL A 295 3.16 18.17 5.84
C VAL A 295 2.30 19.38 6.15
N GLU A 296 2.46 20.46 5.39
CA GLU A 296 1.77 21.72 5.63
C GLU A 296 0.41 21.75 4.93
N LEU A 297 -0.60 22.33 5.59
CA LEU A 297 -1.93 22.49 5.05
C LEU A 297 -1.92 23.30 3.75
N ARG A 298 -1.21 24.43 3.74
CA ARG A 298 -1.14 25.30 2.57
C ARG A 298 -0.60 24.56 1.35
N GLN A 299 0.53 23.88 1.50
CA GLN A 299 1.21 23.23 0.38
C GLN A 299 0.39 22.06 -0.16
N THR A 300 -0.23 21.28 0.75
CA THR A 300 -1.13 20.19 0.37
C THR A 300 -2.33 20.70 -0.41
N LEU A 301 -3.01 21.76 0.07
CA LEU A 301 -4.15 22.33 -0.65
C LEU A 301 -3.75 22.93 -2.00
N MET A 302 -2.57 23.57 -2.10
CA MET A 302 -2.05 24.03 -3.39
C MET A 302 -1.87 22.87 -4.38
N SER A 303 -1.28 21.76 -3.95
CA SER A 303 -1.10 20.57 -4.80
C SER A 303 -2.43 19.95 -5.23
N VAL A 304 -3.36 19.77 -4.30
CA VAL A 304 -4.70 19.27 -4.60
C VAL A 304 -5.42 20.16 -5.61
N SER A 305 -5.36 21.49 -5.41
CA SER A 305 -6.00 22.46 -6.32
C SER A 305 -5.44 22.37 -7.74
N MET A 306 -4.14 22.16 -7.90
CA MET A 306 -3.52 22.10 -9.22
C MET A 306 -3.68 20.74 -9.91
N SER A 307 -3.83 19.66 -9.13
CA SER A 307 -3.66 18.30 -9.67
C SER A 307 -4.89 17.40 -9.55
N CYS A 308 -5.84 17.69 -8.66
CA CYS A 308 -6.96 16.79 -8.36
C CYS A 308 -8.33 17.50 -8.52
N PRO A 309 -8.75 17.83 -9.76
CA PRO A 309 -9.98 18.58 -10.01
C PRO A 309 -11.27 17.79 -9.72
N LEU A 310 -11.17 16.46 -9.69
CA LEU A 310 -12.30 15.55 -9.46
C LEU A 310 -12.53 15.25 -7.97
N LEU A 311 -11.77 15.85 -7.05
CA LEU A 311 -11.83 15.52 -5.63
C LEU A 311 -13.23 15.76 -5.05
N GLU A 312 -13.81 14.73 -4.44
CA GLU A 312 -15.13 14.76 -3.80
C GLU A 312 -15.04 14.75 -2.28
N ARG A 313 -14.01 14.07 -1.72
CA ARG A 313 -13.75 13.97 -0.29
C ARG A 313 -12.30 14.32 0.03
N LEU A 314 -12.13 15.27 0.93
CA LEU A 314 -10.86 15.58 1.58
C LEU A 314 -10.99 15.36 3.08
N PHE A 315 -10.14 14.51 3.64
CA PHE A 315 -9.93 14.42 5.09
C PHE A 315 -8.46 14.69 5.39
N PHE A 316 -8.18 15.72 6.17
CA PHE A 316 -6.84 16.05 6.58
C PHE A 316 -6.81 16.36 8.08
N GLU A 317 -6.05 15.56 8.82
CA GLU A 317 -5.80 15.72 10.24
C GLU A 317 -4.31 15.95 10.50
N SER A 318 -4.02 17.08 11.15
CA SER A 318 -2.65 17.50 11.47
C SER A 318 -1.95 16.53 12.42
N SER A 319 -0.66 16.26 12.17
CA SER A 319 0.21 15.54 13.11
C SER A 319 0.50 16.31 14.40
N LYS A 320 0.36 17.65 14.38
CA LYS A 320 0.63 18.52 15.51
C LYS A 320 -0.47 19.59 15.60
N THR A 321 -1.49 19.27 16.38
CA THR A 321 -2.69 20.10 16.53
C THR A 321 -2.34 21.55 16.89
N GLY A 322 -2.93 22.49 16.17
CA GLY A 322 -2.83 23.92 16.46
C GLY A 322 -1.47 24.55 16.16
N ARG A 323 -0.54 23.86 15.46
CA ARG A 323 0.78 24.44 15.15
C ARG A 323 0.90 25.07 13.76
N ASP A 324 0.09 24.63 12.80
CA ASP A 324 0.15 25.11 11.41
C ASP A 324 -0.82 26.27 11.17
N ASP A 325 -0.28 27.49 10.97
CA ASP A 325 -0.98 28.70 10.50
C ASP A 325 -0.65 29.09 9.05
N SER A 326 0.00 28.19 8.29
CA SER A 326 0.51 28.47 6.95
C SER A 326 -0.58 28.84 5.94
N LEU A 327 -1.84 28.42 6.16
CA LEU A 327 -2.93 28.58 5.20
C LEU A 327 -3.17 30.06 4.86
N LYS A 328 -3.13 30.44 3.59
CA LYS A 328 -3.41 31.82 3.14
C LYS A 328 -4.76 31.90 2.40
N SER A 329 -5.37 33.07 2.39
CA SER A 329 -6.65 33.30 1.68
C SER A 329 -6.61 32.95 0.20
N PRO A 330 -5.56 33.31 -0.59
CA PRO A 330 -5.49 32.94 -2.00
C PRO A 330 -5.57 31.43 -2.22
N THR A 331 -4.88 30.64 -1.38
CA THR A 331 -4.94 29.17 -1.44
C THR A 331 -6.34 28.63 -1.21
N CYS A 332 -7.15 29.26 -0.34
CA CYS A 332 -8.55 28.86 -0.13
C CYS A 332 -9.41 29.14 -1.37
N VAL A 333 -9.16 30.27 -2.04
CA VAL A 333 -9.87 30.66 -3.27
C VAL A 333 -9.50 29.72 -4.42
N ASP A 334 -8.21 29.42 -4.60
CA ASP A 334 -7.73 28.49 -5.61
C ASP A 334 -8.32 27.08 -5.39
N PHE A 335 -8.37 26.63 -4.14
CA PHE A 335 -8.94 25.34 -3.79
C PHE A 335 -10.44 25.24 -4.11
N VAL A 336 -11.20 26.27 -3.78
CA VAL A 336 -12.62 26.38 -4.14
C VAL A 336 -12.82 26.34 -5.65
N ASN A 337 -12.03 27.11 -6.39
CA ASN A 337 -12.20 27.27 -7.84
C ASN A 337 -11.81 26.01 -8.62
N ASN A 338 -10.78 25.29 -8.14
CA ASN A 338 -10.23 24.15 -8.88
C ASN A 338 -10.77 22.78 -8.42
N CYS A 339 -11.47 22.68 -7.27
CA CYS A 339 -12.10 21.44 -6.80
C CYS A 339 -13.64 21.60 -6.65
N PRO A 340 -14.39 21.90 -7.72
CA PRO A 340 -15.82 22.25 -7.63
C PRO A 340 -16.74 21.10 -7.22
N SER A 341 -16.26 19.85 -7.28
CA SER A 341 -17.03 18.65 -6.95
C SER A 341 -16.98 18.25 -5.48
N LEU A 342 -16.27 19.01 -4.63
CA LEU A 342 -16.10 18.66 -3.22
C LEU A 342 -17.43 18.63 -2.47
N THR A 343 -17.74 17.48 -1.86
CA THR A 343 -18.95 17.23 -1.07
C THR A 343 -18.66 17.06 0.41
N SER A 344 -17.45 16.61 0.76
CA SER A 344 -17.02 16.38 2.14
C SER A 344 -15.62 16.94 2.36
N MET A 345 -15.48 17.78 3.40
CA MET A 345 -14.20 18.37 3.79
C MET A 345 -13.99 18.28 5.29
N ALA A 346 -12.91 17.62 5.72
CA ALA A 346 -12.46 17.65 7.11
C ALA A 346 -11.05 18.25 7.16
N LEU A 347 -10.88 19.35 7.90
CA LEU A 347 -9.59 19.97 8.19
C LEU A 347 -9.45 20.06 9.71
N ARG A 348 -8.89 19.02 10.30
CA ARG A 348 -8.79 18.86 11.76
C ARG A 348 -7.42 19.26 12.29
N GLY A 349 -7.42 19.90 13.45
CA GLY A 349 -6.18 20.22 14.17
C GLY A 349 -5.35 21.35 13.55
N PHE A 350 -5.92 22.18 12.68
CA PHE A 350 -5.23 23.31 12.04
C PHE A 350 -5.61 24.65 12.68
N LYS A 351 -4.78 25.68 12.50
CA LYS A 351 -5.17 27.06 12.83
C LYS A 351 -6.02 27.64 11.70
N LEU A 352 -7.35 27.58 11.86
CA LEU A 352 -8.33 28.01 10.86
C LEU A 352 -9.17 29.20 11.35
N PRO A 353 -8.75 30.45 11.05
CA PRO A 353 -9.55 31.62 11.37
C PRO A 353 -10.88 31.64 10.61
N ASP A 354 -11.92 32.21 11.24
CA ASP A 354 -13.29 32.31 10.71
C ASP A 354 -13.39 32.85 9.28
N TYR A 355 -12.55 33.82 8.89
CA TYR A 355 -12.61 34.38 7.54
C TYR A 355 -12.17 33.38 6.46
N LYS A 356 -11.22 32.47 6.76
CA LYS A 356 -10.81 31.41 5.83
C LYS A 356 -11.91 30.37 5.67
N ILE A 357 -12.54 30.00 6.78
CA ILE A 357 -13.72 29.12 6.79
C ILE A 357 -14.85 29.72 5.94
N ARG A 358 -15.09 31.02 6.05
CA ARG A 358 -16.08 31.72 5.20
C ARG A 358 -15.79 31.60 3.71
N ILE A 359 -14.52 31.72 3.30
CA ILE A 359 -14.11 31.55 1.90
C ILE A 359 -14.45 30.13 1.43
N LEU A 360 -14.06 29.11 2.21
CA LEU A 360 -14.29 27.71 1.86
C LEU A 360 -15.79 27.37 1.79
N LEU A 361 -16.55 27.70 2.84
CA LEU A 361 -17.98 27.36 2.93
C LEU A 361 -18.84 28.07 1.89
N LYS A 362 -18.56 29.36 1.61
CA LYS A 362 -19.30 30.09 0.57
C LYS A 362 -18.87 29.71 -0.84
N GLY A 363 -17.64 29.22 -0.99
CA GLY A 363 -17.05 28.88 -2.26
C GLY A 363 -17.58 27.56 -2.84
N PHE A 364 -17.65 26.51 -2.03
CA PHE A 364 -18.06 25.19 -2.51
C PHE A 364 -19.58 25.07 -2.61
N ARG A 365 -20.09 24.86 -3.83
CA ARG A 365 -21.54 24.77 -4.10
C ARG A 365 -22.17 23.41 -3.76
N LYS A 366 -21.37 22.34 -3.70
CA LYS A 366 -21.81 20.96 -3.47
C LYS A 366 -21.47 20.43 -2.06
N LEU A 367 -20.90 21.27 -1.21
CA LEU A 367 -20.39 20.87 0.10
C LEU A 367 -21.55 20.54 1.05
N LYS A 368 -21.56 19.32 1.57
CA LYS A 368 -22.59 18.78 2.48
C LYS A 368 -22.06 18.51 3.87
N TYR A 369 -20.83 18.02 3.97
CA TYR A 369 -20.22 17.61 5.23
C TYR A 369 -18.95 18.42 5.48
N VAL A 370 -18.87 19.03 6.65
CA VAL A 370 -17.69 19.78 7.09
C VAL A 370 -17.31 19.42 8.52
N ASP A 371 -16.03 19.21 8.73
CA ASP A 371 -15.47 18.91 10.04
C ASP A 371 -14.19 19.74 10.29
N PHE A 372 -14.27 20.62 11.27
CA PHE A 372 -13.13 21.41 11.74
C PHE A 372 -12.77 21.07 13.18
N SER A 373 -13.05 19.85 13.63
CA SER A 373 -12.73 19.40 14.98
C SER A 373 -11.26 19.69 15.33
N THR A 374 -11.01 19.95 16.62
CA THR A 374 -9.69 20.25 17.18
C THR A 374 -8.98 21.46 16.55
N SER A 375 -9.69 22.28 15.76
CA SER A 375 -9.09 23.47 15.16
C SER A 375 -8.84 24.56 16.18
N TYR A 376 -7.70 25.22 16.03
CA TYR A 376 -7.30 26.37 16.82
C TYR A 376 -7.72 27.62 16.04
N SER A 377 -8.03 28.73 16.71
CA SER A 377 -8.49 30.01 16.15
C SER A 377 -9.93 30.11 15.60
N ILE A 378 -10.75 29.06 15.64
CA ILE A 378 -12.18 29.18 15.32
C ILE A 378 -12.89 29.90 16.47
N THR A 379 -13.47 31.07 16.21
CA THR A 379 -14.24 31.84 17.21
C THR A 379 -15.74 31.64 17.11
N GLY A 380 -16.23 31.15 15.97
CA GLY A 380 -17.66 30.96 15.66
C GLY A 380 -18.30 32.17 14.98
N ALA A 381 -17.58 33.28 14.79
CA ALA A 381 -18.05 34.45 14.04
C ALA A 381 -18.49 34.10 12.60
N PHE A 382 -17.95 33.04 11.98
CA PHE A 382 -18.38 32.59 10.66
C PHE A 382 -19.83 32.08 10.63
N LEU A 383 -20.34 31.53 11.74
CA LEU A 383 -21.69 30.96 11.86
C LEU A 383 -22.79 32.00 11.64
N ARG A 384 -22.57 33.25 12.05
CA ARG A 384 -23.53 34.35 11.87
C ARG A 384 -23.88 34.60 10.40
N ASN A 385 -22.97 34.26 9.50
CA ASN A 385 -23.08 34.56 8.07
C ASN A 385 -23.39 33.30 7.22
N LEU A 386 -23.61 32.14 7.84
CA LEU A 386 -23.84 30.88 7.12
C LEU A 386 -25.23 30.80 6.47
N GLY A 387 -26.24 31.46 7.05
CA GLY A 387 -27.61 31.47 6.55
C GLY A 387 -27.96 32.63 5.60
N SER A 388 -27.05 33.60 5.41
CA SER A 388 -27.36 34.86 4.73
C SER A 388 -26.91 34.92 3.26
N GLY A 389 -26.41 33.81 2.71
CA GLY A 389 -25.95 33.73 1.31
C GLY A 389 -27.10 33.46 0.35
N THR A 390 -27.18 34.22 -0.75
CA THR A 390 -28.17 34.11 -1.83
C THR A 390 -28.08 32.84 -2.69
N GLY A 391 -27.16 31.91 -2.37
CA GLY A 391 -27.07 30.59 -2.97
C GLY A 391 -27.22 29.53 -1.87
N GLY A 392 -28.27 28.72 -1.95
CA GLY A 392 -28.61 27.72 -0.94
C GLY A 392 -27.42 26.85 -0.56
N ASN A 393 -26.93 27.00 0.67
CA ASN A 393 -25.91 26.11 1.21
C ASN A 393 -26.50 24.70 1.35
N LEU A 394 -25.96 23.74 0.59
CA LEU A 394 -26.28 22.32 0.71
C LEU A 394 -25.66 21.67 1.97
N LEU A 395 -25.06 22.46 2.85
CA LEU A 395 -24.45 21.99 4.07
C LEU A 395 -25.50 21.28 4.94
N GLU A 396 -25.23 20.02 5.24
CA GLU A 396 -26.06 19.11 6.04
C GLU A 396 -25.44 18.88 7.42
N VAL A 397 -24.10 18.81 7.50
CA VAL A 397 -23.36 18.51 8.74
C VAL A 397 -22.18 19.46 8.90
N LEU A 398 -22.09 20.08 10.09
CA LEU A 398 -20.96 20.90 10.52
C LEU A 398 -20.48 20.42 11.89
N ILE A 399 -19.24 19.96 11.99
CA ILE A 399 -18.63 19.46 13.22
C ILE A 399 -17.55 20.42 13.72
N LEU A 400 -17.70 20.88 14.96
CA LEU A 400 -16.79 21.81 15.66
C LEU A 400 -16.38 21.28 17.04
N ARG A 401 -16.06 19.98 17.14
CA ARG A 401 -15.65 19.36 18.42
C ARG A 401 -14.28 19.87 18.87
N ASP A 402 -14.10 20.05 20.17
CA ASP A 402 -12.81 20.39 20.79
C ASP A 402 -12.14 21.64 20.18
N CYS A 403 -12.93 22.62 19.72
CA CYS A 403 -12.44 23.89 19.20
C CYS A 403 -12.15 24.87 20.35
N MET A 404 -10.88 25.00 20.74
CA MET A 404 -10.43 25.73 21.95
C MET A 404 -10.87 27.19 22.06
N HIS A 405 -11.14 27.87 20.93
CA HIS A 405 -11.49 29.29 20.92
C HIS A 405 -12.95 29.54 20.53
N LEU A 406 -13.75 28.48 20.36
CA LEU A 406 -15.14 28.60 19.98
C LEU A 406 -15.89 29.25 21.14
N LYS A 407 -16.41 30.45 20.91
CA LYS A 407 -17.22 31.17 21.90
C LYS A 407 -18.68 30.81 21.71
N GLU A 408 -19.48 31.03 22.75
CA GLU A 408 -20.93 31.03 22.60
C GLU A 408 -21.30 32.10 21.56
N VAL A 409 -21.83 31.66 20.42
CA VAL A 409 -22.32 32.55 19.37
C VAL A 409 -23.81 32.36 19.27
N ARG A 410 -24.58 33.43 19.53
CA ARG A 410 -26.00 33.47 19.17
C ARG A 410 -26.11 33.32 17.66
N ILE A 411 -26.61 32.16 17.21
CA ILE A 411 -26.82 31.89 15.80
C ILE A 411 -28.26 32.28 15.47
N SER A 412 -28.44 33.38 14.75
CA SER A 412 -29.72 33.74 14.14
C SER A 412 -29.89 32.95 12.84
N VAL A 413 -30.21 31.65 12.92
CA VAL A 413 -30.53 30.87 11.72
C VAL A 413 -32.04 30.91 11.50
N SER A 414 -32.50 31.52 10.41
CA SER A 414 -33.84 31.20 9.88
C SER A 414 -33.74 29.87 9.13
N LEU A 415 -33.83 28.76 9.85
CA LEU A 415 -33.93 27.44 9.21
C LEU A 415 -35.37 27.26 8.69
N PRO A 416 -35.58 26.85 7.42
CA PRO A 416 -36.87 26.32 7.00
C PRO A 416 -37.19 25.07 7.83
N SER A 417 -38.46 24.93 8.25
CA SER A 417 -38.95 24.05 9.33
C SER A 417 -38.67 22.54 9.21
N ASN A 418 -38.02 22.08 8.13
CA ASN A 418 -37.67 20.67 7.88
C ASN A 418 -36.23 20.27 8.22
N LYS A 419 -35.40 21.17 8.78
CA LYS A 419 -33.98 20.88 9.13
C LYS A 419 -33.61 21.05 10.61
N GLN A 420 -34.57 21.29 11.50
CA GLN A 420 -34.29 21.50 12.93
C GLN A 420 -33.79 20.24 13.67
N ASN A 421 -34.02 19.04 13.15
CA ASN A 421 -33.66 17.78 13.84
C ASN A 421 -32.20 17.32 13.67
N ASN A 422 -31.37 18.01 12.88
CA ASN A 422 -29.98 17.59 12.64
C ASN A 422 -28.93 18.38 13.45
N PHE A 423 -29.35 19.39 14.21
CA PHE A 423 -28.53 19.95 15.28
C PHE A 423 -28.84 19.17 16.54
N LEU A 424 -28.15 18.05 16.79
CA LEU A 424 -28.14 17.45 18.12
C LEU A 424 -27.44 18.44 19.07
N PRO A 425 -28.13 19.03 20.05
CA PRO A 425 -27.49 19.71 21.15
C PRO A 425 -27.11 18.62 22.17
N SER A 426 -26.21 17.70 21.79
CA SER A 426 -25.64 16.78 22.77
C SER A 426 -24.34 17.40 23.26
N SER A 427 -24.40 17.92 24.49
CA SER A 427 -23.32 18.43 25.34
C SER A 427 -22.63 19.72 24.89
N PHE A 428 -23.33 20.85 25.06
CA PHE A 428 -22.68 22.02 25.66
C PHE A 428 -22.52 21.72 27.16
N SER A 429 -21.38 21.15 27.53
CA SER A 429 -20.86 21.22 28.90
C SER A 429 -19.56 22.01 28.79
N VAL A 430 -19.45 23.05 29.61
CA VAL A 430 -18.29 23.96 29.72
C VAL A 430 -16.98 23.21 29.89
#